data_AF-A0AAJ0H0A6-F1
#
_entry.id   AF-A0AAJ0H0A6-F1
#
_cell.length_a   1.000
_cell.length_b   1.000
_cell.length_c   1.000
_cell.angle_alpha   90.00
_cell.angle_beta   90.00
_cell.angle_gamma   90.00
#
_symmetry.space_group_name_H-M   'P 1'
#
loop_
_entity.id
_entity.type
_entity.pdbx_description
1 polymer ?
#
loop_
_entity_poly.entity_id
_entity_poly.type
_entity_poly.pdbx_seq_one_letter_code
_entity_poly.pdbx_strand_id
1 'polypeptide(L)'
;MKLTVSLSFLTLILGLALAQQDFPECTQDLLRTDECAAVVNPTACYNQFRWSARTLGCIDGTDDADRKRKACKCCSCVGTVMCNWVRQNRFC
;
A
#
# COMPACT_ATOMS: atom_id res chain seq x y z
N MET A 1 -7.05 16.85 -43.22
CA MET A 1 -7.68 16.03 -42.16
C MET A 1 -7.83 16.91 -40.93
N LYS A 2 -9.08 17.25 -40.52
CA LYS A 2 -9.33 18.05 -39.31
C LYS A 2 -9.48 17.09 -38.12
N LEU A 3 -8.50 17.08 -37.21
CA LEU A 3 -8.58 16.34 -35.95
C LEU A 3 -9.50 17.10 -34.98
N THR A 4 -10.77 16.73 -34.94
CA THR A 4 -11.66 17.04 -33.82
C THR A 4 -11.35 16.07 -32.68
N VAL A 5 -10.40 16.45 -31.82
CA VAL A 5 -10.14 15.73 -30.56
C VAL A 5 -11.33 16.02 -29.63
N SER A 6 -12.17 15.01 -29.40
CA SER A 6 -13.32 15.11 -28.49
C SER A 6 -12.85 15.44 -27.06
N LEU A 7 -13.34 16.54 -26.49
CA LEU A 7 -13.08 16.97 -25.11
C LEU A 7 -13.32 15.86 -24.06
N SER A 8 -14.19 14.91 -24.38
CA SER A 8 -14.54 13.74 -23.55
C SER A 8 -13.36 12.80 -23.28
N PHE A 9 -12.35 12.76 -24.16
CA PHE A 9 -11.18 11.91 -23.96
C PHE A 9 -10.18 12.50 -22.97
N LEU A 10 -10.15 13.83 -22.83
CA LEU A 10 -9.20 14.52 -21.95
C LEU A 10 -9.54 14.34 -20.46
N THR A 11 -10.83 14.24 -20.13
CA THR A 11 -11.29 14.04 -18.75
C THR A 11 -11.02 12.62 -18.24
N LEU A 12 -11.02 11.62 -19.11
CA LEU A 12 -10.74 10.23 -18.74
C LEU A 12 -9.27 10.03 -18.36
N ILE A 13 -8.35 10.73 -19.02
CA ILE A 13 -6.90 10.62 -18.77
C ILE A 13 -6.52 11.29 -17.44
N LEU A 14 -7.21 12.36 -17.04
CA LEU A 14 -6.91 13.09 -15.81
C LEU A 14 -7.32 12.32 -14.54
N GLY A 15 -8.38 11.50 -14.61
CA GLY A 15 -8.83 10.68 -13.46
C GLY A 15 -7.86 9.56 -13.07
N LEU A 16 -7.05 9.08 -14.02
CA LEU A 16 -6.05 8.03 -13.78
C LEU A 16 -4.78 8.57 -13.11
N ALA A 17 -4.44 9.84 -13.33
CA ALA A 17 -3.23 10.45 -12.76
C ALA A 17 -3.35 10.74 -11.26
N LEU A 18 -4.56 10.89 -10.72
CA LEU A 18 -4.80 11.23 -9.31
C LEU A 18 -4.78 10.00 -8.38
N ALA A 19 -4.62 8.79 -8.90
CA ALA A 19 -4.59 7.56 -8.11
C ALA A 19 -3.18 7.22 -7.54
N GLN A 20 -2.22 8.15 -7.61
CA GLN A 20 -0.96 7.99 -6.90
C GLN A 20 -1.18 8.27 -5.41
N GLN A 21 -1.55 7.24 -4.67
CA GLN A 21 -1.46 7.28 -3.21
C GLN A 21 0.01 7.33 -2.81
N ASP A 22 0.41 8.50 -2.34
CA ASP A 22 1.69 8.69 -1.66
C ASP A 22 1.59 8.06 -0.27
N PHE A 23 2.38 7.00 -0.06
CA PHE A 23 2.56 6.41 1.26
C PHE A 23 3.48 7.31 2.08
N PRO A 24 3.30 7.38 3.42
CA PRO A 24 4.24 8.10 4.28
C PRO A 24 5.66 7.60 4.03
N GLU A 25 6.64 8.49 3.92
CA GLU A 25 8.03 8.06 3.92
C GLU A 25 8.38 7.35 5.23
N CYS A 26 9.17 6.29 5.15
CA CYS A 26 9.66 5.62 6.35
C CYS A 26 10.78 6.43 6.99
N THR A 27 10.43 7.20 8.01
CA THR A 27 11.43 7.86 8.87
C THR A 27 11.93 6.91 9.94
N GLN A 28 13.11 7.20 10.51
CA GLN A 28 13.60 6.42 11.66
C GLN A 28 12.62 6.44 12.84
N ASP A 29 11.93 7.55 13.06
CA ASP A 29 10.94 7.67 14.14
C ASP A 29 9.71 6.79 13.86
N LEU A 30 9.24 6.76 12.61
CA LEU A 30 8.13 5.91 12.20
C LEU A 30 8.48 4.43 12.34
N LEU A 31 9.69 4.04 11.90
CA LEU A 31 10.20 2.67 12.00
C LEU A 31 10.27 2.15 13.43
N ARG A 32 10.56 3.04 14.40
CA ARG A 32 10.67 2.71 15.83
C ARG A 32 9.33 2.60 16.55
N THR A 33 8.23 2.96 15.89
CA THR A 33 6.89 2.77 16.49
C THR A 33 6.53 1.29 16.55
N ASP A 34 5.80 0.89 17.61
CA ASP A 34 5.29 -0.48 17.75
C ASP A 34 4.39 -0.88 16.56
N GLU A 35 3.71 0.09 15.95
CA GLU A 35 2.89 -0.12 14.75
C GLU A 35 3.71 -0.59 13.55
N CYS A 36 4.88 0.01 13.31
CA CYS A 36 5.74 -0.43 12.22
C CYS A 36 6.61 -1.62 12.61
N ALA A 37 7.00 -1.78 13.87
CA ALA A 37 7.66 -3.00 14.34
C ALA A 37 6.80 -4.25 14.09
N ALA A 38 5.49 -4.16 14.36
CA ALA A 38 4.49 -5.18 14.03
C ALA A 38 4.35 -5.48 12.52
N VAL A 39 4.77 -4.54 11.67
CA VAL A 39 4.71 -4.60 10.20
C VAL A 39 6.08 -4.82 9.55
N VAL A 40 7.19 -4.82 10.30
CA VAL A 40 8.55 -5.06 9.78
C VAL A 40 8.96 -6.55 9.87
N ASN A 41 8.42 -7.28 10.86
CA ASN A 41 8.52 -8.76 10.90
C ASN A 41 7.83 -9.56 9.74
N PRO A 42 6.91 -8.99 8.92
CA PRO A 42 6.36 -9.57 7.69
C PRO A 42 7.36 -9.89 6.57
N THR A 43 8.65 -9.55 6.66
CA THR A 43 9.64 -10.17 5.75
C THR A 43 9.62 -11.70 5.90
N ALA A 44 9.34 -12.22 7.11
CA ALA A 44 9.15 -13.64 7.36
C ALA A 44 7.87 -14.19 6.71
N CYS A 45 6.74 -13.47 6.80
CA CYS A 45 5.50 -13.91 6.15
C CYS A 45 5.47 -13.75 4.63
N TYR A 46 6.22 -12.79 4.09
CA TYR A 46 6.49 -12.70 2.66
C TYR A 46 7.20 -13.96 2.14
N ASN A 47 8.27 -14.39 2.84
CA ASN A 47 9.04 -15.58 2.46
C ASN A 47 8.20 -16.85 2.50
N GLN A 48 7.27 -16.95 3.45
CA GLN A 48 6.45 -18.15 3.64
C GLN A 48 5.22 -18.21 2.72
N PHE A 49 4.58 -17.07 2.41
CA PHE A 49 3.25 -17.06 1.77
C PHE A 49 3.16 -16.30 0.44
N ARG A 50 4.25 -15.66 -0.03
CA ARG A 50 4.31 -14.97 -1.33
C ARG A 50 3.11 -14.03 -1.57
N TRP A 51 2.90 -13.06 -0.67
CA TRP A 51 1.84 -12.02 -0.74
C TRP A 51 0.43 -12.56 -1.07
N SER A 52 -0.23 -13.19 -0.10
CA SER A 52 -1.63 -13.64 -0.22
C SER A 52 -2.52 -12.99 0.84
N ALA A 53 -3.83 -13.28 0.85
CA ALA A 53 -4.73 -12.83 1.91
C ALA A 53 -4.25 -13.24 3.32
N ARG A 54 -3.47 -14.32 3.43
CA ARG A 54 -2.87 -14.78 4.70
C ARG A 54 -1.79 -13.83 5.21
N THR A 55 -1.16 -13.05 4.33
CA THR A 55 -0.13 -12.08 4.70
C THR A 55 -0.69 -10.98 5.60
N LEU A 56 -1.97 -10.61 5.45
CA LEU A 56 -2.62 -9.67 6.36
C LEU A 56 -2.71 -10.23 7.79
N GLY A 57 -3.05 -11.52 7.92
CA GLY A 57 -3.15 -12.20 9.22
C GLY A 57 -1.82 -12.37 9.95
N CYS A 58 -0.70 -12.14 9.28
CA CYS A 58 0.63 -12.13 9.91
C CYS A 58 0.99 -10.80 10.58
N ILE A 59 0.23 -9.75 10.33
CA ILE A 59 0.45 -8.46 10.96
C ILE A 59 -0.25 -8.49 12.31
N ASP A 60 0.46 -8.13 13.36
CA ASP A 60 -0.16 -8.03 14.68
C ASP A 60 -1.24 -6.95 14.68
N GLY A 61 -2.43 -7.32 15.17
CA GLY A 61 -3.56 -6.42 15.28
C GLY A 61 -4.79 -7.11 15.83
N THR A 62 -5.71 -6.30 16.37
CA THR A 62 -6.95 -6.77 17.01
C THR A 62 -7.94 -7.33 16.00
N ASP A 63 -7.93 -6.79 14.78
CA ASP A 63 -8.80 -7.17 13.67
C ASP A 63 -8.16 -6.78 12.33
N ASP A 64 -8.83 -7.10 11.23
CA ASP A 64 -8.35 -6.79 9.89
C ASP A 64 -8.29 -5.29 9.57
N ALA A 65 -9.12 -4.46 10.21
CA ALA A 65 -9.06 -3.01 10.02
C ALA A 65 -7.79 -2.43 10.66
N ASP A 66 -7.44 -2.89 11.86
CA ASP A 66 -6.19 -2.54 12.54
C ASP A 66 -4.96 -2.96 11.73
N ARG A 67 -4.96 -4.20 11.23
CA ARG A 67 -3.88 -4.74 10.40
C ARG A 67 -3.70 -3.95 9.10
N LYS A 68 -4.79 -3.65 8.40
CA LYS A 68 -4.77 -2.84 7.17
C LYS A 68 -4.22 -1.45 7.45
N ARG A 69 -4.69 -0.79 8.52
CA ARG A 69 -4.21 0.54 8.92
C ARG A 69 -2.69 0.55 9.13
N LYS A 70 -2.16 -0.41 9.90
CA LYS A 70 -0.71 -0.53 10.14
C LYS A 70 0.05 -0.82 8.84
N ALA A 71 -0.45 -1.75 8.01
CA ALA A 71 0.15 -2.07 6.72
C ALA A 71 0.26 -0.84 5.81
N CYS A 72 -0.80 -0.04 5.72
CA CYS A 72 -0.84 1.19 4.95
C CYS A 72 0.16 2.23 5.45
N LYS A 73 0.23 2.38 6.78
CA LYS A 73 1.11 3.37 7.42
C LYS A 73 2.59 3.04 7.25
N CYS A 74 2.93 1.75 7.30
CA CYS A 74 4.31 1.29 7.42
C CYS A 74 4.84 0.57 6.17
N CYS A 75 4.08 0.51 5.07
CA CYS A 75 4.51 -0.24 3.88
C CYS A 75 5.85 0.24 3.33
N SER A 76 6.13 1.55 3.41
CA SER A 76 7.36 2.17 2.94
C SER A 76 8.59 1.74 3.75
N CYS A 77 8.39 1.36 5.01
CA CYS A 77 9.44 0.83 5.89
C CYS A 77 9.88 -0.58 5.52
N VAL A 78 8.97 -1.36 4.93
CA VAL A 78 9.26 -2.72 4.44
C VAL A 78 9.79 -2.67 3.00
N GLY A 79 9.24 -1.77 2.20
CA GLY A 79 9.67 -1.49 0.84
C GLY A 79 8.52 -1.52 -0.17
N THR A 80 8.83 -1.14 -1.41
CA THR A 80 7.86 -0.95 -2.50
C THR A 80 6.96 -2.16 -2.74
N VAL A 81 7.46 -3.38 -2.49
CA VAL A 81 6.68 -4.61 -2.70
C VAL A 81 5.45 -4.67 -1.78
N MET A 82 5.57 -4.22 -0.52
CA MET A 82 4.45 -4.19 0.41
C MET A 82 3.50 -3.05 0.08
N CYS A 83 4.02 -1.88 -0.31
CA CYS A 83 3.20 -0.76 -0.77
C CYS A 83 2.38 -1.11 -2.02
N ASN A 84 2.95 -1.86 -2.95
CA ASN A 84 2.22 -2.38 -4.10
C ASN A 84 1.13 -3.38 -3.70
N TRP A 85 1.42 -4.26 -2.74
CA TRP A 85 0.47 -5.24 -2.24
C TRP A 85 -0.75 -4.59 -1.58
N VAL A 86 -0.55 -3.64 -0.65
CA VAL A 86 -1.67 -2.95 0.02
C VAL A 86 -2.54 -2.17 -0.98
N ARG A 87 -1.92 -1.59 -2.02
CA ARG A 87 -2.60 -0.90 -3.14
C ARG A 87 -3.42 -1.83 -4.01
N GLN A 88 -2.82 -2.93 -4.46
CA GLN A 88 -3.52 -3.91 -5.30
C GLN A 88 -4.75 -4.50 -4.61
N ASN A 89 -4.70 -4.64 -3.29
CA ASN A 89 -5.79 -5.16 -2.48
C ASN A 89 -6.75 -4.08 -1.97
N ARG A 90 -6.53 -2.80 -2.33
CA ARG A 90 -7.37 -1.65 -1.94
C ARG A 90 -7.57 -1.54 -0.42
N PHE A 91 -6.51 -1.80 0.35
CA PHE A 91 -6.51 -1.55 1.80
C PHE A 91 -6.30 -0.07 2.10
N CYS A 92 -5.41 0.48 1.28
CA CYS A 92 -5.12 1.86 0.96
C CYS A 92 -4.95 1.76 -0.56
#